data_AF-A0A529ZFD9-F1
#
_entry.id   AF-A0A529ZFD9-F1
#
_cell.length_a   1.000
_cell.length_b   1.000
_cell.length_c   1.000
_cell.angle_alpha   90.00
_cell.angle_beta   90.00
_cell.angle_gamma   90.00
#
_symmetry.space_group_name_H-M   'P 1'
#
loop_
_entity.id
_entity.type
_entity.pdbx_description
1 polymer ?
#
loop_
_entity_poly.entity_id
_entity_poly.type
_entity_poly.pdbx_seq_one_letter_code
_entity_poly.pdbx_strand_id
1 'polypeptide(L)'
;VSRFVEKLDLATAQTYLGAGSFYWNTGIFLFRAGAMRDAFAAYEPKIWQATEAAYRAATSDLSGLYMPLDLYSEIPSTSIDYAIMERAKDIAMVPAGFRWNDLGSWQSLLDVGPSDKDGNVILGDVVAIDCENSYI
;
A
#
# COMPACT_ATOMS: atom_id res chain seq x y z
N VAL A 1 -4.94 9.22 15.41
CA VAL A 1 -5.59 7.95 15.01
C VAL A 1 -5.77 7.10 16.25
N SER A 2 -6.98 6.60 16.53
CA SER A 2 -7.23 5.77 17.73
C SER A 2 -6.87 4.30 17.53
N ARG A 3 -7.01 3.79 16.30
CA ARG A 3 -6.60 2.45 15.89
C ARG A 3 -6.30 2.44 14.40
N PHE A 4 -5.30 1.65 14.01
CA PHE A 4 -5.00 1.30 12.62
C PHE A 4 -5.27 -0.20 12.45
N VAL A 5 -5.87 -0.62 11.34
CA VAL A 5 -6.18 -2.02 11.04
C VAL A 5 -5.91 -2.27 9.57
N GLU A 6 -5.00 -3.19 9.26
CA GLU A 6 -4.62 -3.57 7.90
C GLU A 6 -5.42 -4.82 7.48
N LYS A 7 -6.14 -4.70 6.35
CA LYS A 7 -6.89 -5.79 5.70
C LYS A 7 -7.80 -6.58 6.64
N LEU A 8 -8.96 -6.00 6.89
CA LEU A 8 -10.07 -6.56 7.66
C LEU A 8 -10.97 -7.50 6.83
N ASP A 9 -11.68 -8.39 7.53
CA ASP A 9 -12.74 -9.20 6.92
C ASP A 9 -13.97 -8.36 6.53
N LEU A 10 -14.83 -8.93 5.68
CA LEU A 10 -16.01 -8.25 5.14
C LEU A 10 -16.97 -7.75 6.23
N ALA A 11 -17.21 -8.52 7.28
CA ALA A 11 -18.16 -8.15 8.33
C ALA A 11 -17.64 -6.97 9.16
N THR A 12 -16.33 -6.98 9.46
CA THR A 12 -15.65 -5.86 10.13
C THR A 12 -15.65 -4.63 9.23
N ALA A 13 -15.42 -4.77 7.92
CA ALA A 13 -15.46 -3.66 6.96
C ALA A 13 -16.82 -2.97 6.90
N GLN A 14 -17.91 -3.75 6.85
CA GLN A 14 -19.27 -3.23 6.88
C GLN A 14 -19.56 -2.44 8.16
N THR A 15 -19.08 -2.95 9.29
CA THR A 15 -19.22 -2.25 10.59
C THR A 15 -18.49 -0.91 10.58
N TYR A 16 -17.26 -0.87 10.05
CA TYR A 16 -16.45 0.36 10.00
C TYR A 16 -17.07 1.41 9.08
N LEU A 17 -17.59 0.98 7.93
CA LEU A 17 -18.30 1.85 7.00
C LEU A 17 -19.56 2.44 7.65
N GLY A 18 -20.36 1.63 8.34
CA GLY A 18 -21.57 2.07 9.04
C GLY A 18 -21.29 3.04 10.19
N ALA A 19 -20.12 2.93 10.83
CA ALA A 19 -19.72 3.83 11.92
C ALA A 19 -19.31 5.24 11.43
N GLY A 20 -18.98 5.42 10.15
CA GLY A 20 -18.65 6.72 9.53
C GLY A 20 -17.42 7.45 10.09
N SER A 21 -16.66 6.80 10.98
CA SER A 21 -15.50 7.35 11.68
C SER A 21 -14.18 6.64 11.31
N PHE A 22 -14.25 5.73 10.33
CA PHE A 22 -13.10 5.03 9.76
C PHE A 22 -12.79 5.58 8.37
N TYR A 23 -11.52 5.55 8.00
CA TYR A 23 -11.00 6.05 6.74
C TYR A 23 -10.14 4.96 6.09
N TRP A 24 -10.12 4.91 4.77
CA TRP A 24 -9.18 4.06 4.05
C TRP A 24 -7.75 4.59 4.16
N ASN A 25 -6.81 3.68 4.39
CA ASN A 25 -5.39 3.98 4.28
C ASN A 25 -5.00 4.10 2.80
N THR A 26 -4.38 5.21 2.40
CA THR A 26 -3.96 5.45 1.01
C THR A 26 -2.57 4.91 0.69
N GLY A 27 -1.86 4.35 1.69
CA GLY A 27 -0.47 3.91 1.57
C GLY A 27 0.55 5.06 1.53
N ILE A 28 0.11 6.31 1.75
CA ILE A 28 0.98 7.48 1.79
C ILE A 28 1.34 7.80 3.24
N PHE A 29 2.63 7.79 3.54
CA PHE A 29 3.16 8.09 4.86
C PHE A 29 4.16 9.23 4.82
N LEU A 30 4.13 10.08 5.85
CA LEU A 30 5.13 11.11 6.08
C LEU A 30 5.65 11.00 7.51
N PHE A 31 6.96 10.88 7.66
CA PHE A 31 7.61 10.73 8.96
C PHE A 31 9.04 11.25 8.92
N ARG A 32 9.58 11.57 10.10
CA ARG A 32 11.02 11.83 10.26
C ARG A 32 11.77 10.50 10.17
N ALA A 33 12.89 10.47 9.44
CA ALA A 33 13.71 9.26 9.27
C ALA A 33 14.10 8.63 10.63
N GLY A 34 14.51 9.45 11.60
CA GLY A 34 14.85 8.98 12.95
C GLY A 34 13.68 8.34 13.69
N ALA A 35 12.46 8.87 13.54
CA ALA A 35 11.27 8.28 14.16
C ALA A 35 10.94 6.91 13.57
N MET A 36 11.08 6.75 12.25
CA MET A 36 10.86 5.46 11.60
C MET A 36 11.93 4.44 11.96
N ARG A 37 13.20 4.85 12.03
CA ARG A 37 14.28 4.01 12.59
C ARG A 37 13.93 3.50 13.98
N ASP A 38 13.55 4.42 14.88
CA ASP A 38 13.28 4.06 16.27
C ASP A 38 12.06 3.12 16.37
N ALA A 39 11.06 3.31 15.51
CA ALA A 39 9.91 2.40 15.38
C ALA A 39 10.33 1.00 14.90
N PHE A 40 11.13 0.88 13.83
CA PHE A 40 11.66 -0.42 13.38
C PHE A 40 12.52 -1.08 14.44
N ALA A 41 13.39 -0.34 15.12
CA ALA A 41 14.22 -0.88 16.20
C ALA A 41 13.37 -1.41 17.37
N ALA A 42 12.23 -0.78 17.67
CA ALA A 42 11.33 -1.18 18.76
C ALA A 42 10.39 -2.34 18.39
N TYR A 43 9.78 -2.29 17.19
CA TYR A 43 8.72 -3.20 16.80
C TYR A 43 9.21 -4.37 15.95
N GLU A 44 10.17 -4.13 15.05
CA GLU A 44 10.72 -5.11 14.11
C GLU A 44 12.26 -5.11 14.12
N PRO A 45 12.90 -5.40 15.27
CA PRO A 45 14.35 -5.31 15.41
C PRO A 45 15.12 -6.24 14.46
N LYS A 46 14.52 -7.37 14.05
CA LYS A 46 15.12 -8.28 13.06
C LYS A 46 15.20 -7.64 11.68
N ILE A 47 14.13 -6.97 11.24
CA ILE A 47 14.12 -6.22 9.97
C ILE A 47 15.18 -5.12 10.04
N TRP A 48 15.20 -4.36 11.14
CA TRP A 48 16.18 -3.28 11.33
C TRP A 48 17.63 -3.79 11.22
N GLN A 49 17.97 -4.85 11.97
CA GLN A 49 19.33 -5.40 12.00
C GLN A 49 19.76 -6.02 10.67
N ALA A 50 18.88 -6.80 10.02
CA ALA A 50 19.18 -7.40 8.72
C ALA A 50 19.34 -6.33 7.63
N THR A 51 18.48 -5.31 7.63
CA THR A 51 18.57 -4.18 6.70
C THR A 51 19.86 -3.38 6.91
N GLU A 52 20.24 -3.10 8.16
CA GLU A 52 21.49 -2.41 8.49
C GLU A 52 22.72 -3.22 8.03
N ALA A 53 22.70 -4.54 8.21
CA ALA A 53 23.77 -5.42 7.72
C ALA A 53 23.87 -5.41 6.19
N ALA A 54 22.74 -5.55 5.49
CA ALA A 54 22.67 -5.50 4.03
C ALA A 54 23.11 -4.14 3.47
N TYR A 55 22.70 -3.04 4.13
CA TYR A 55 23.07 -1.68 3.76
C TYR A 55 24.58 -1.42 3.93
N ARG A 56 25.20 -1.90 5.02
CA ARG A 56 26.64 -1.75 5.24
C ARG A 56 27.49 -2.51 4.23
N ALA A 57 26.98 -3.62 3.73
CA ALA A 57 27.62 -4.42 2.68
C ALA A 57 27.23 -3.97 1.26
N ALA A 58 26.38 -2.94 1.13
CA ALA A 58 25.90 -2.48 -0.15
C ALA A 58 27.03 -1.85 -0.98
N THR A 59 27.00 -2.12 -2.27
CA THR A 59 27.85 -1.46 -3.26
C THR A 59 27.08 -0.34 -3.93
N SER A 60 27.75 0.71 -4.37
CA SER A 60 27.13 1.78 -5.15
C SER A 60 27.92 2.10 -6.42
N ASP A 61 27.19 2.51 -7.45
CA ASP A 61 27.74 3.03 -8.70
C ASP A 61 26.89 4.22 -9.21
N LEU A 62 27.01 4.57 -10.49
CA LEU A 62 26.25 5.67 -11.10
C LEU A 62 24.74 5.43 -11.15
N SER A 63 24.30 4.18 -11.13
CA SER A 63 22.89 3.78 -11.22
C SER A 63 22.20 3.61 -9.86
N GLY A 64 22.95 3.47 -8.77
CA GLY A 64 22.36 3.47 -7.43
C GLY A 64 23.13 2.70 -6.38
N LEU A 65 22.41 2.27 -5.34
CA LEU A 65 22.90 1.47 -4.22
C LEU A 65 22.27 0.08 -4.29
N TYR A 66 23.10 -0.95 -4.20
CA TYR A 66 22.74 -2.35 -4.37
C TYR A 66 23.08 -3.15 -3.12
N MET A 67 22.06 -3.67 -2.45
CA MET A 67 22.24 -4.58 -1.32
C MET A 67 22.57 -5.99 -1.82
N PRO A 68 23.52 -6.71 -1.19
CA PRO A 68 23.82 -8.10 -1.55
C PRO A 68 22.58 -8.99 -1.44
N LEU A 69 22.35 -9.83 -2.45
CA LEU A 69 21.13 -10.65 -2.54
C LEU A 69 20.98 -11.63 -1.37
N ASP A 70 22.08 -12.23 -0.93
CA ASP A 70 22.13 -13.13 0.22
C ASP A 70 21.70 -12.41 1.50
N LEU A 71 22.21 -11.20 1.75
CA LEU A 71 21.83 -10.42 2.92
C LEU A 71 20.41 -9.84 2.81
N TYR A 72 20.00 -9.40 1.62
CA TYR A 72 18.66 -8.87 1.40
C TYR A 72 17.58 -9.94 1.60
N SER A 73 17.88 -11.18 1.23
CA SER A 73 16.97 -12.32 1.36
C SER A 73 16.73 -12.74 2.82
N GLU A 74 17.62 -12.36 3.75
CA GLU A 74 17.44 -12.56 5.18
C GLU A 74 16.53 -11.52 5.85
N ILE A 75 16.16 -10.44 5.14
CA ILE A 75 15.25 -9.42 5.67
C ILE A 75 13.83 -9.99 5.68
N PRO A 76 13.16 -10.08 6.85
CA PRO A 76 11.79 -10.56 6.91
C PRO A 76 10.83 -9.74 6.03
N SER A 77 10.06 -10.42 5.18
CA SER A 77 9.09 -9.78 4.29
C SER A 77 7.77 -9.52 5.02
N THR A 78 7.43 -8.25 5.21
CA THR A 78 6.14 -7.79 5.75
C THR A 78 5.85 -6.37 5.27
N SER A 79 4.60 -5.93 5.34
CA SER A 79 4.26 -4.54 5.03
C SER A 79 4.55 -3.62 6.21
N ILE A 80 4.77 -2.33 5.92
CA ILE A 80 4.92 -1.30 6.95
C ILE A 80 3.64 -1.15 7.80
N ASP A 81 2.48 -1.46 7.21
CA ASP A 81 1.18 -1.42 7.86
C ASP A 81 1.13 -2.38 9.06
N TYR A 82 1.52 -3.65 8.84
CA TYR A 82 1.61 -4.66 9.90
C TYR A 82 2.82 -4.44 10.82
N ALA A 83 3.99 -4.19 10.24
CA ALA A 83 5.24 -4.05 11.00
C ALA A 83 5.20 -2.89 11.99
N ILE A 84 4.65 -1.75 11.56
CA ILE A 84 4.77 -0.47 12.25
C ILE A 84 3.41 0.14 12.53
N MET A 85 2.55 0.33 11.53
CA MET A 85 1.37 1.20 11.67
C MET A 85 0.30 0.64 12.60
N GLU A 86 0.09 -0.67 12.66
CA GLU A 86 -0.82 -1.29 13.65
C GLU A 86 -0.33 -1.17 15.10
N ARG A 87 0.97 -0.92 15.31
CA ARG A 87 1.63 -0.97 16.63
C ARG A 87 2.07 0.40 17.14
N ALA A 88 2.27 1.37 16.24
CA ALA A 88 2.71 2.72 16.57
C ALA A 88 1.62 3.51 17.31
N LYS A 89 2.03 4.32 18.28
CA LYS A 89 1.11 5.09 19.14
C LYS A 89 0.87 6.53 18.66
N ASP A 90 1.88 7.15 18.07
CA ASP A 90 1.86 8.58 17.72
C ASP A 90 1.51 8.81 16.24
N ILE A 91 0.35 8.31 15.82
CA ILE A 91 -0.11 8.41 14.44
C ILE A 91 -1.11 9.57 14.29
N ALA A 92 -0.75 10.53 13.44
CA ALA A 92 -1.67 11.55 12.92
C ALA A 92 -2.17 11.16 11.53
N MET A 93 -3.40 11.55 11.19
CA MET A 93 -4.01 11.33 9.88
C MET A 93 -4.50 12.67 9.32
N VAL A 94 -4.29 12.87 8.03
CA VAL A 94 -4.84 14.00 7.28
C VAL A 94 -5.86 13.45 6.27
N PRO A 95 -7.15 13.85 6.33
CA PRO A 95 -8.13 13.43 5.34
C PRO A 95 -7.73 13.90 3.94
N ALA A 96 -7.76 12.99 2.96
CA ALA A 96 -7.51 13.32 1.57
C ALA A 96 -8.76 13.95 0.93
N GLY A 97 -8.60 15.12 0.31
CA GLY A 97 -9.68 15.82 -0.42
C GLY A 97 -9.70 15.54 -1.93
N PHE A 98 -8.87 14.61 -2.41
CA PHE A 98 -8.72 14.27 -3.82
C PHE A 98 -9.27 12.88 -4.13
N ARG A 99 -9.58 12.62 -5.42
CA ARG A 99 -9.94 11.29 -5.89
C ARG A 99 -8.73 10.35 -5.78
N TRP A 100 -8.93 9.17 -5.22
CA TRP A 100 -7.88 8.18 -5.00
C TRP A 100 -8.42 6.78 -5.31
N ASN A 101 -7.59 5.97 -5.97
CA ASN A 101 -7.81 4.54 -6.24
C ASN A 101 -6.42 3.88 -6.29
N ASP A 102 -6.26 2.72 -5.68
CA ASP A 102 -4.98 1.98 -5.65
C ASP A 102 -4.69 1.22 -6.95
N LEU A 103 -5.66 1.17 -7.88
CA LEU A 103 -5.61 0.40 -9.12
C LEU A 103 -5.21 -1.07 -8.90
N GLY A 104 -5.69 -1.67 -7.80
CA GLY A 104 -5.31 -3.02 -7.39
C GLY A 104 -5.92 -4.15 -8.23
N SER A 105 -6.84 -3.87 -9.17
CA SER A 105 -7.51 -4.88 -9.99
C SER A 105 -7.93 -4.36 -11.36
N TRP A 106 -8.25 -5.27 -12.29
CA TRP A 106 -8.86 -4.92 -13.59
C TRP A 106 -10.22 -4.23 -13.43
N GLN A 107 -10.98 -4.58 -12.40
CA GLN A 107 -12.22 -3.87 -12.07
C GLN A 107 -11.95 -2.39 -11.77
N SER A 108 -10.84 -2.08 -11.08
CA SER A 108 -10.45 -0.70 -10.80
C SER A 108 -10.23 0.10 -12.09
N LEU A 109 -9.75 -0.54 -13.17
CA LEU A 109 -9.57 0.11 -14.47
C LEU A 109 -10.89 0.34 -15.20
N LEU A 110 -11.85 -0.58 -15.05
CA LEU A 110 -13.22 -0.40 -15.52
C LEU A 110 -13.90 0.78 -14.80
N ASP A 111 -13.74 0.87 -13.48
CA ASP A 111 -14.39 1.90 -12.64
C ASP A 111 -13.87 3.32 -12.91
N VAL A 112 -12.61 3.47 -13.34
CA VAL A 112 -11.99 4.77 -13.62
C VAL A 112 -11.89 5.11 -15.11
N GLY A 113 -12.07 4.10 -15.98
CA GLY A 113 -11.92 4.25 -17.42
C GLY A 113 -13.08 5.02 -18.06
N PRO A 114 -12.87 5.61 -19.24
CA PRO A 114 -13.96 6.21 -20.01
C PRO A 114 -14.83 5.10 -20.59
N SER A 115 -16.01 4.92 -20.03
CA SER A 115 -16.96 3.91 -20.51
C SER A 115 -17.87 4.42 -21.63
N ASP A 116 -18.30 3.51 -22.49
CA ASP A 116 -19.35 3.75 -23.47
C ASP A 116 -20.76 3.75 -22.83
N LYS A 117 -21.81 3.81 -23.67
CA LYS A 117 -23.21 3.84 -23.20
C LYS A 117 -23.66 2.58 -22.46
N ASP A 118 -22.97 1.47 -22.67
CA ASP A 118 -23.27 0.14 -22.11
C ASP A 118 -22.34 -0.18 -20.92
N GLY A 119 -21.53 0.80 -20.50
CA GLY A 119 -20.62 0.67 -19.37
C GLY A 119 -19.29 -0.02 -19.72
N ASN A 120 -19.01 -0.28 -21.00
CA ASN A 120 -17.77 -0.92 -21.40
C ASN A 120 -16.63 0.09 -21.54
N VAL A 121 -15.44 -0.27 -21.09
CA VAL A 121 -14.20 0.45 -21.40
C VAL A 121 -13.52 -0.31 -22.54
N ILE A 122 -13.41 0.34 -23.70
CA ILE A 122 -12.88 -0.27 -24.93
C ILE A 122 -11.53 0.36 -25.29
N LEU A 123 -10.47 -0.45 -25.37
CA LEU A 123 -9.15 -0.06 -25.85
C LEU A 123 -8.76 -0.84 -27.10
N GLY A 124 -8.74 -0.14 -28.25
CA GLY A 124 -8.24 -0.69 -29.51
C GLY A 124 -9.35 -1.02 -30.51
N ASP A 125 -9.08 -1.99 -31.38
CA ASP A 125 -10.02 -2.44 -32.42
C ASP A 125 -10.85 -3.62 -31.89
N VAL A 126 -12.01 -3.28 -31.31
CA VAL A 126 -12.88 -4.22 -30.60
C VAL A 126 -14.28 -4.19 -31.21
N VAL A 127 -14.85 -5.37 -31.43
CA VAL A 127 -16.26 -5.56 -31.79
C VAL A 127 -16.98 -6.14 -30.58
N ALA A 128 -17.70 -5.29 -29.85
CA ALA A 128 -18.52 -5.69 -28.71
C ALA A 128 -19.97 -5.88 -29.18
N ILE A 129 -20.51 -7.10 -29.03
CA ILE A 129 -21.90 -7.44 -29.37
C ILE A 129 -22.56 -7.96 -28.10
N ASP A 130 -23.68 -7.36 -27.69
CA ASP A 130 -24.43 -7.71 -26.48
C ASP A 130 -23.52 -7.81 -25.23
N CYS A 131 -22.60 -6.85 -25.10
CA CYS A 131 -21.62 -6.79 -24.01
C CYS A 131 -21.83 -5.53 -23.18
N GLU A 132 -21.77 -5.67 -21.86
CA GLU A 132 -22.00 -4.59 -20.90
C GLU A 132 -21.00 -4.68 -19.75
N ASN A 133 -20.69 -3.54 -19.13
CA ASN A 133 -19.84 -3.43 -17.93
C ASN A 133 -18.53 -4.23 -18.01
N SER A 134 -17.84 -4.19 -19.15
CA SER A 134 -16.62 -4.96 -19.40
C SER A 134 -15.43 -4.07 -19.76
N TYR A 135 -14.23 -4.48 -19.33
CA TYR A 135 -12.97 -3.86 -19.76
C TYR A 135 -12.36 -4.73 -20.87
N ILE A 136 -12.23 -4.18 -22.08
CA ILE A 136 -11.90 -4.92 -23.31
C ILE A 136 -10.83 -4.20 -24.12
#